data_AF-A0A090WPI0-F1
#
_entry.id   AF-A0A090WPI0-F1
#
_cell.length_a   1.000
_cell.length_b   1.000
_cell.length_c   1.000
_cell.angle_alpha   90.00
_cell.angle_beta   90.00
_cell.angle_gamma   90.00
#
_symmetry.space_group_name_H-M   'P 1'
#
loop_
_entity.id
_entity.type
_entity.pdbx_description
1 polymer ?
#
loop_
_entity_poly.entity_id
_entity_poly.type
_entity_poly.pdbx_seq_one_letter_code
_entity_poly.pdbx_strand_id
1 'polypeptide(L)'
;MALLVENEDYTHYAPKDKLLSFYFTFFEMLNANRSYVYLKLAQNKNKLEALKLLSKLRSTFLKYIESEIYIHNVDLKNKTLNSLNKKGANETAWAQLLFTIQFWLEDTSPNFEKTDIFIEKSVQVSFDLKEIKPLESVLDFAKFLWKEKTMST
;
A
#
# COMPACT_ATOMS: atom_id res chain seq x y z
N MET A 1 -10.04 11.02 -4.76
CA MET A 1 -10.59 11.26 -3.41
C MET A 1 -11.94 11.94 -3.46
N ALA A 2 -12.15 13.01 -4.26
CA ALA A 2 -13.46 13.67 -4.36
C ALA A 2 -14.63 12.68 -4.58
N LEU A 3 -14.51 11.76 -5.54
CA LEU A 3 -15.53 10.74 -5.84
C LEU A 3 -15.81 9.74 -4.69
N LEU A 4 -14.84 9.48 -3.82
CA LEU A 4 -15.02 8.55 -2.69
C LEU A 4 -15.70 9.24 -1.50
N VAL A 5 -15.41 10.53 -1.31
CA VAL A 5 -15.93 11.34 -0.21
C VAL A 5 -17.36 11.86 -0.49
N GLU A 6 -17.81 11.80 -1.75
CA GLU A 6 -19.21 12.04 -2.13
C GLU A 6 -20.17 10.96 -1.60
N ASN A 7 -19.67 9.78 -1.26
CA ASN A 7 -20.45 8.76 -0.57
C ASN A 7 -20.40 9.04 0.95
N GLU A 8 -21.52 9.48 1.53
CA GLU A 8 -21.62 9.83 2.96
C GLU A 8 -21.21 8.67 3.87
N ASP A 9 -21.47 7.42 3.46
CA ASP A 9 -21.13 6.22 4.23
C ASP A 9 -19.64 5.92 4.24
N TYR A 10 -18.88 6.41 3.25
CA TYR A 10 -17.43 6.18 3.13
C TYR A 10 -16.66 6.66 4.37
N THR A 11 -17.15 7.73 5.02
CA THR A 11 -16.53 8.28 6.23
C THR A 11 -16.51 7.28 7.39
N HIS A 12 -17.50 6.37 7.43
CA HIS A 12 -17.70 5.36 8.47
C HIS A 12 -17.07 4.00 8.13
N TYR A 13 -16.50 3.83 6.94
CA TYR A 13 -15.88 2.57 6.53
C TYR A 13 -14.67 2.24 7.41
N ALA A 14 -14.47 0.94 7.66
CA ALA A 14 -13.24 0.47 8.27
C ALA A 14 -12.04 0.79 7.36
N PRO A 15 -10.82 0.99 7.91
CA PRO A 15 -9.64 1.32 7.11
C PRO A 15 -9.39 0.38 5.94
N LYS A 16 -9.64 -0.92 6.11
CA LYS A 16 -9.52 -1.91 5.03
C LYS A 16 -10.47 -1.62 3.87
N ASP A 17 -11.74 -1.37 4.17
CA ASP A 17 -12.78 -1.12 3.16
C ASP A 17 -12.58 0.23 2.48
N LYS A 18 -12.07 1.24 3.20
CA LYS A 18 -11.61 2.50 2.60
C LYS A 18 -10.49 2.24 1.59
N LEU A 19 -9.50 1.42 1.93
CA LEU A 19 -8.41 1.09 1.02
C LEU A 19 -8.91 0.31 -0.20
N LEU A 20 -9.76 -0.71 -0.02
CA LEU A 20 -10.37 -1.46 -1.12
C LEU A 20 -11.15 -0.52 -2.06
N SER A 21 -12.00 0.33 -1.51
CA SER A 21 -12.78 1.31 -2.28
C SER A 21 -11.88 2.25 -3.08
N PHE A 22 -10.79 2.74 -2.47
CA PHE A 22 -9.79 3.52 -3.18
C PHE A 22 -9.21 2.77 -4.37
N TYR A 23 -8.78 1.52 -4.18
CA TYR A 23 -8.18 0.72 -5.25
C TYR A 23 -9.17 0.49 -6.39
N PHE A 24 -10.38 0.02 -6.11
CA PHE A 24 -11.37 -0.22 -7.16
C PHE A 24 -11.69 1.05 -7.96
N THR A 25 -12.01 2.16 -7.29
CA THR A 25 -12.28 3.42 -7.99
C THR A 25 -11.06 3.94 -8.76
N PHE A 26 -9.85 3.79 -8.22
CA PHE A 26 -8.63 4.21 -8.91
C PHE A 26 -8.40 3.39 -10.17
N PHE A 27 -8.54 2.07 -10.11
CA PHE A 27 -8.31 1.18 -11.25
C PHE A 27 -9.44 1.24 -12.28
N GLU A 28 -10.70 1.50 -11.88
CA GLU A 28 -11.78 1.85 -12.82
C GLU A 28 -11.45 3.12 -13.63
N MET A 29 -10.92 4.15 -12.97
CA MET A 29 -10.48 5.37 -13.65
C MET A 29 -9.30 5.11 -14.60
N LEU A 30 -8.38 4.20 -14.24
CA LEU A 30 -7.30 3.80 -15.14
C LEU A 30 -7.84 2.96 -16.31
N ASN A 31 -8.83 2.08 -16.10
CA ASN A 31 -9.48 1.30 -17.14
C ASN A 31 -10.13 2.20 -18.18
N ALA A 32 -10.87 3.22 -17.73
CA ALA A 32 -11.47 4.23 -18.61
C ALA A 32 -10.44 5.00 -19.46
N ASN A 33 -9.16 5.00 -19.07
CA ASN A 33 -8.07 5.71 -19.73
C ASN A 33 -6.90 4.79 -20.13
N ARG A 34 -7.16 3.49 -20.32
CA ARG A 34 -6.15 2.41 -20.40
C ARG A 34 -5.01 2.71 -21.36
N SER A 35 -5.34 3.08 -22.60
CA SER A 35 -4.36 3.31 -23.67
C SER A 35 -3.37 4.42 -23.32
N TYR A 36 -3.86 5.52 -22.71
CA TYR A 36 -3.02 6.63 -22.28
C TYR A 36 -2.04 6.19 -21.20
N VAL A 37 -2.54 5.49 -20.18
CA VAL A 37 -1.73 5.05 -19.04
C VAL A 37 -0.70 4.01 -19.49
N TYR A 38 -1.08 3.06 -20.34
CA TYR A 38 -0.17 2.07 -20.91
C TYR A 38 0.97 2.72 -21.70
N LEU A 39 0.65 3.68 -22.57
CA LEU A 39 1.64 4.41 -23.35
C LEU A 39 2.63 5.19 -22.47
N LYS A 40 2.14 5.81 -21.38
CA LYS A 40 2.97 6.61 -20.47
C LYS A 40 3.80 5.81 -19.50
N LEU A 41 3.33 4.65 -19.06
CA LEU A 41 3.98 3.84 -18.02
C LEU A 41 4.70 2.61 -18.55
N ALA A 42 4.06 1.81 -19.41
CA ALA A 42 4.62 0.55 -19.89
C ALA A 42 5.57 0.72 -21.08
N GLN A 43 5.22 1.61 -22.03
CA GLN A 43 6.03 1.86 -23.23
C GLN A 43 7.15 2.89 -23.03
N ASN A 44 7.26 3.49 -21.84
CA ASN A 44 8.32 4.45 -21.56
C ASN A 44 9.66 3.72 -21.35
N LYS A 45 10.58 3.90 -22.30
CA LYS A 45 11.94 3.33 -22.24
C LYS A 45 12.73 3.81 -21.02
N ASN A 46 12.38 4.97 -20.45
CA ASN A 46 12.98 5.53 -19.25
C ASN A 46 12.09 5.27 -18.02
N LYS A 47 12.41 4.21 -17.28
CA LYS A 47 11.69 3.83 -16.05
C LYS A 47 11.73 4.92 -14.97
N LEU A 48 12.81 5.72 -14.90
CA LEU A 48 12.89 6.84 -13.94
C LEU A 48 11.92 7.96 -14.30
N GLU A 49 11.73 8.22 -15.59
CA GLU A 49 10.76 9.21 -16.06
C GLU A 49 9.32 8.75 -15.80
N ALA A 50 9.02 7.47 -16.02
CA ALA A 50 7.72 6.88 -15.64
C ALA A 50 7.45 7.03 -14.13
N LEU A 51 8.46 6.81 -13.27
CA LEU A 51 8.32 7.03 -11.82
C LEU A 51 8.11 8.52 -11.46
N LYS A 52 8.73 9.46 -12.20
CA LYS A 52 8.50 10.90 -11.99
C LYS A 52 7.06 11.31 -12.28
N LEU A 53 6.41 10.70 -13.28
CA LEU A 53 4.97 10.94 -13.56
C LEU A 53 4.09 10.57 -12.37
N LEU A 54 4.51 9.59 -11.57
CA LEU A 54 3.79 9.12 -10.39
C LEU A 54 4.08 9.95 -9.13
N SER A 55 4.95 10.96 -9.16
CA SER A 55 5.36 11.72 -7.97
C SER A 55 4.20 12.42 -7.26
N LYS A 56 3.27 13.03 -8.00
CA LYS A 56 2.05 13.66 -7.45
C LYS A 56 1.06 12.63 -6.93
N LEU A 57 0.95 11.47 -7.59
CA LEU A 57 0.15 10.36 -7.11
C LEU A 57 0.70 9.87 -5.77
N ARG A 58 2.02 9.64 -5.67
CA ARG A 58 2.69 9.21 -4.45
C ARG A 58 2.40 10.14 -3.28
N SER A 59 2.60 11.45 -3.45
CA SER A 59 2.38 12.40 -2.36
C SER A 59 0.91 12.45 -1.90
N THR A 60 -0.03 12.35 -2.84
CA THR A 60 -1.47 12.35 -2.53
C THR A 60 -1.92 11.04 -1.87
N PHE A 61 -1.43 9.91 -2.37
CA PHE A 61 -1.70 8.59 -1.84
C PHE A 61 -1.12 8.40 -0.44
N LEU A 62 0.14 8.80 -0.21
CA LEU A 62 0.73 8.68 1.13
C LEU A 62 0.01 9.55 2.16
N LYS A 63 -0.44 10.75 1.78
CA LYS A 63 -1.30 11.58 2.66
C LYS A 63 -2.60 10.86 3.02
N TYR A 64 -3.26 10.27 2.03
CA TYR A 64 -4.47 9.46 2.24
C TYR A 64 -4.22 8.26 3.15
N ILE A 65 -3.14 7.51 2.92
CA ILE A 65 -2.74 6.37 3.76
C ILE A 65 -2.54 6.82 5.22
N GLU A 66 -1.87 7.94 5.44
CA GLU A 66 -1.67 8.47 6.79
C GLU A 66 -2.96 8.94 7.46
N SER A 67 -3.84 9.62 6.71
CA SER A 67 -5.04 10.27 7.27
C SER A 67 -6.25 9.36 7.38
N GLU A 68 -6.35 8.32 6.56
CA GLU A 68 -7.55 7.47 6.48
C GLU A 68 -7.29 6.02 6.90
N ILE A 69 -6.07 5.52 6.72
CA ILE A 69 -5.76 4.10 6.90
C ILE A 69 -5.02 3.83 8.21
N TYR A 70 -4.09 4.72 8.60
CA TYR A 70 -3.21 4.56 9.76
C TYR A 70 -3.54 5.46 10.95
N ILE A 71 -4.79 5.94 11.03
CA ILE A 71 -5.27 6.93 12.01
C ILE A 71 -4.87 6.60 13.46
N HIS A 72 -4.80 5.32 13.84
CA HIS A 72 -4.61 4.88 15.22
C HIS A 72 -3.28 4.16 15.51
N ASN A 73 -2.31 4.14 14.59
CA ASN A 73 -1.08 3.32 14.73
C ASN A 73 0.06 3.94 15.56
N VAL A 74 -0.23 4.77 16.55
CA VAL A 74 0.80 5.45 17.35
C VAL A 74 0.52 5.35 18.84
N ASP A 75 0.84 4.19 19.42
CA ASP A 75 1.08 4.11 20.87
C ASP A 75 2.27 3.19 21.18
N LEU A 76 3.48 3.68 20.86
CA LEU A 76 4.69 3.20 21.52
C LEU A 76 5.34 4.37 22.24
N LYS A 77 5.84 4.10 23.45
CA LYS A 77 6.47 5.05 24.37
C LYS A 77 7.67 5.83 23.79
N ASN A 78 8.12 5.54 22.56
CA ASN A 78 9.30 6.14 21.91
C ASN A 78 8.95 6.77 20.54
N LYS A 79 9.13 8.10 20.44
CA LYS A 79 8.84 8.90 19.23
C LYS A 79 9.66 8.49 17.99
N THR A 80 10.89 8.01 18.17
CA THR A 80 11.76 7.58 17.06
C THR A 80 11.31 6.24 16.47
N LEU A 81 10.82 5.32 17.31
CA LEU A 81 10.27 4.05 16.82
C LEU A 81 8.97 4.29 16.04
N ASN A 82 8.12 5.22 16.52
CA ASN A 82 6.88 5.59 15.87
C ASN A 82 7.12 6.19 14.47
N SER A 83 8.12 7.06 14.31
CA SER A 83 8.42 7.65 13.00
C SER A 83 8.99 6.64 12.00
N LEU A 84 9.81 5.69 12.46
CA LEU A 84 10.33 4.60 11.63
C LEU A 84 9.23 3.64 11.18
N ASN A 85 8.34 3.24 12.10
CA ASN A 85 7.19 2.39 11.77
C ASN A 85 6.24 3.07 10.79
N LYS A 86 5.92 4.35 11.00
CA LYS A 86 5.08 5.14 10.08
C LYS A 86 5.72 5.26 8.70
N LYS A 87 7.02 5.53 8.62
CA LYS A 87 7.76 5.59 7.36
C LYS A 87 7.76 4.23 6.65
N GLY A 88 8.02 3.14 7.37
CA GLY A 88 7.96 1.79 6.83
C GLY A 88 6.59 1.45 6.26
N ALA A 89 5.52 1.70 7.03
CA ALA A 89 4.14 1.43 6.60
C ALA A 89 3.73 2.23 5.36
N ASN A 90 4.18 3.49 5.25
CA ASN A 90 3.97 4.32 4.07
C ASN A 90 4.70 3.78 2.83
N GLU A 91 5.97 3.40 2.97
CA GLU A 91 6.72 2.84 1.84
C GLU A 91 6.15 1.49 1.39
N THR A 92 5.71 0.64 2.32
CA THR A 92 5.02 -0.61 2.00
C THR A 92 3.71 -0.37 1.26
N ALA A 93 2.89 0.58 1.72
CA ALA A 93 1.65 0.94 1.02
C ALA A 93 1.93 1.45 -0.40
N TRP A 94 2.97 2.27 -0.57
CA TRP A 94 3.39 2.73 -1.90
C TRP A 94 3.86 1.58 -2.79
N ALA A 95 4.65 0.65 -2.25
CA ALA A 95 5.09 -0.53 -2.98
C ALA A 95 3.89 -1.41 -3.40
N GLN A 96 2.91 -1.62 -2.51
CA GLN A 96 1.68 -2.34 -2.84
C GLN A 96 0.95 -1.69 -4.03
N LEU A 97 0.79 -0.36 -4.01
CA LEU A 97 0.17 0.37 -5.14
C LEU A 97 0.97 0.20 -6.43
N LEU A 98 2.30 0.33 -6.39
CA LEU A 98 3.15 0.12 -7.57
C LEU A 98 3.03 -1.30 -8.14
N PHE A 99 3.03 -2.33 -7.28
CA PHE A 99 2.84 -3.70 -7.74
C PHE A 99 1.46 -3.94 -8.33
N THR A 100 0.43 -3.31 -7.76
CA THR A 100 -0.93 -3.37 -8.34
C THR A 100 -0.97 -2.71 -9.71
N ILE A 101 -0.34 -1.54 -9.88
CA ILE A 101 -0.22 -0.87 -11.20
C ILE A 101 0.52 -1.76 -12.19
N GLN A 102 1.62 -2.40 -11.77
CA GLN A 102 2.38 -3.30 -12.63
C GLN A 102 1.56 -4.52 -13.05
N PHE A 103 0.86 -5.14 -12.10
CA PHE A 103 -0.02 -6.29 -12.37
C PHE A 103 -1.13 -5.90 -13.37
N TRP A 104 -1.80 -4.78 -13.12
CA TRP A 104 -2.81 -4.23 -14.01
C TRP A 104 -2.30 -3.88 -15.41
N LEU A 105 -1.05 -3.39 -15.52
CA LEU A 105 -0.43 -3.11 -16.81
C LEU A 105 -0.27 -4.37 -17.67
N GLU A 106 -0.15 -5.54 -17.05
CA GLU A 106 0.04 -6.85 -17.69
C GLU A 106 -1.25 -7.67 -17.80
N ASP A 107 -2.30 -7.27 -17.10
CA ASP A 107 -3.56 -7.99 -17.07
C ASP A 107 -4.34 -7.87 -18.39
N THR A 108 -4.60 -9.02 -19.01
CA THR A 108 -5.35 -9.20 -20.26
C THR A 108 -6.66 -9.96 -20.05
N SER A 109 -7.03 -10.24 -18.79
CA SER A 109 -8.30 -10.90 -18.47
C SER A 109 -9.51 -10.01 -18.79
N PRO A 110 -10.70 -10.60 -19.05
CA PRO A 110 -11.91 -9.84 -19.29
C PRO A 110 -12.17 -8.85 -18.15
N ASN A 111 -12.37 -7.58 -18.50
CA ASN A 111 -12.63 -6.49 -17.55
C ASN A 111 -11.63 -6.37 -16.40
N PHE A 112 -10.40 -6.88 -16.55
CA PHE A 112 -9.34 -6.84 -15.52
C PHE A 112 -9.69 -7.61 -14.22
N GLU A 113 -10.49 -8.68 -14.33
CA GLU A 113 -10.91 -9.49 -13.17
C GLU A 113 -9.72 -10.01 -12.33
N LYS A 114 -8.55 -10.28 -12.93
CA LYS A 114 -7.36 -10.72 -12.19
C LYS A 114 -6.76 -9.60 -11.36
N THR A 115 -6.83 -8.36 -11.84
CA THR A 115 -6.42 -7.17 -11.09
C THR A 115 -7.32 -6.98 -9.88
N ASP A 116 -8.63 -7.18 -10.03
CA ASP A 116 -9.58 -7.09 -8.92
C ASP A 116 -9.27 -8.15 -7.85
N ILE A 117 -9.04 -9.41 -8.25
CA ILE A 117 -8.62 -10.48 -7.34
C ILE A 117 -7.28 -10.13 -6.65
N PHE A 118 -6.33 -9.54 -7.39
CA PHE A 118 -5.04 -9.12 -6.82
C PHE A 118 -5.23 -8.02 -5.77
N ILE A 119 -6.08 -7.03 -6.03
CA ILE A 119 -6.42 -5.96 -5.08
C ILE A 119 -6.98 -6.56 -3.79
N GLU A 120 -8.01 -7.42 -3.90
CA GLU A 120 -8.64 -8.03 -2.73
C GLU A 120 -7.64 -8.80 -1.88
N LYS A 121 -6.85 -9.68 -2.51
CA LYS A 121 -5.88 -10.53 -1.81
C LYS A 121 -4.74 -9.71 -1.20
N SER A 122 -4.18 -8.75 -1.94
CA SER A 122 -3.05 -7.95 -1.46
C SER A 122 -3.45 -7.01 -0.33
N VAL A 123 -4.65 -6.40 -0.39
CA VAL A 123 -5.18 -5.58 0.69
C VAL A 123 -5.51 -6.44 1.90
N GLN A 124 -6.16 -7.61 1.73
CA GLN A 124 -6.42 -8.53 2.85
C GLN A 124 -5.12 -8.87 3.59
N VAL A 125 -4.09 -9.32 2.85
CA VAL A 125 -2.79 -9.69 3.43
C VAL A 125 -2.14 -8.51 4.18
N SER A 126 -2.23 -7.29 3.67
CA SER A 126 -1.60 -6.13 4.33
C SER A 126 -2.27 -5.74 5.65
N PHE A 127 -3.54 -6.11 5.86
CA PHE A 127 -4.23 -5.94 7.13
C PHE A 127 -4.04 -7.15 8.07
N ASP A 128 -4.07 -8.37 7.55
CA ASP A 128 -3.79 -9.58 8.34
C ASP A 128 -2.39 -9.49 8.98
N LEU A 129 -1.38 -9.04 8.22
CA LEU A 129 -0.01 -8.86 8.73
C LEU A 129 0.10 -7.81 9.84
N LYS A 130 -0.82 -6.84 9.92
CA LYS A 130 -0.84 -5.86 11.03
C LYS A 130 -1.44 -6.47 12.29
N GLU A 131 -2.39 -7.39 12.15
CA GLU A 131 -3.01 -8.09 13.26
C GLU A 131 -2.08 -9.18 13.84
N ILE A 132 -1.28 -9.83 12.99
CA ILE A 132 -0.32 -10.86 13.40
C ILE A 132 0.97 -10.19 13.89
N LYS A 133 1.01 -9.57 15.09
CA LYS A 133 2.18 -9.00 15.81
C LYS A 133 3.59 -9.41 15.28
N PRO A 134 4.09 -8.95 14.12
CA PRO A 134 5.33 -9.52 13.57
C PRO A 134 6.53 -8.89 14.26
N LEU A 135 6.33 -7.69 14.82
CA LEU A 135 7.36 -6.92 15.48
C LEU A 135 7.84 -7.59 16.77
N GLU A 136 6.94 -8.16 17.58
CA GLU A 136 7.33 -8.90 18.78
C GLU A 136 8.14 -10.15 18.41
N SER A 137 7.69 -10.93 17.41
CA SER A 137 8.36 -12.15 16.97
C SER A 137 9.74 -11.88 16.36
N VAL A 138 9.88 -10.82 15.56
CA VAL A 138 11.17 -10.41 14.96
C VAL A 138 12.12 -9.85 16.02
N LEU A 139 11.62 -9.08 16.98
CA LEU A 139 12.42 -8.58 18.10
C LEU A 139 12.87 -9.72 19.04
N ASP A 140 12.01 -10.70 19.31
CA ASP A 140 12.37 -11.86 20.12
C ASP A 140 13.35 -12.77 19.39
N PHE A 141 13.22 -12.92 18.07
CA PHE A 141 14.23 -13.60 17.26
C PHE A 141 15.58 -12.86 17.26
N ALA A 142 15.58 -11.53 17.17
CA ALA A 142 16.79 -10.73 17.27
C ALA A 142 17.46 -10.85 18.66
N LYS A 143 16.68 -10.83 19.75
CA LYS A 143 17.17 -11.10 21.12
C LYS A 143 17.76 -12.49 21.24
N PHE A 144 17.11 -13.49 20.64
CA PHE A 144 17.58 -14.87 20.61
C PHE A 144 18.96 -14.98 19.94
N LEU A 145 19.11 -14.43 18.73
CA LEU A 145 20.40 -14.44 18.01
C LEU A 145 21.52 -13.75 18.78
N TRP A 146 21.23 -12.66 19.50
CA TRP A 146 22.21 -12.01 20.38
C TRP A 146 22.60 -12.88 21.58
N LYS A 147 21.62 -13.49 22.26
CA LYS A 147 21.88 -14.39 23.39
C LYS A 147 22.76 -15.56 23.00
N GLU A 148 22.45 -16.23 21.89
CA GLU A 148 23.25 -17.35 21.36
C GLU A 148 24.68 -16.92 21.04
N LYS A 149 24.86 -15.75 20.44
CA LYS A 149 26.19 -15.21 20.13
C LYS A 149 27.02 -14.85 21.38
N THR A 150 26.38 -14.44 22.47
CA THR A 150 27.08 -14.12 23.74
C THR A 150 27.33 -15.33 24.64
N MET A 151 26.56 -16.42 24.48
CA MET A 151 26.76 -17.66 25.24
C MET A 151 27.75 -18.63 24.58
N SER A 152 28.16 -18.35 23.33
CA SER A 152 29.14 -19.14 22.56
C SER A 152 30.56 -18.56 22.60
N THR A 153 30.84 -17.64 23.52
CA THR A 153 32.17 -17.12 23.90
C THR A 153 32.44 -17.36 25.37
#